data_AF-A0AAW2JLB5-F1
#
_entry.id   AF-A0AAW2JLB5-F1
#
_cell.length_a   1.000
_cell.length_b   1.000
_cell.length_c   1.000
_cell.angle_alpha   90.00
_cell.angle_beta   90.00
_cell.angle_gamma   90.00
#
_symmetry.space_group_name_H-M   'P 1'
#
loop_
_entity.id
_entity.type
_entity.pdbx_description
1 polymer ?
#
loop_
_entity_poly.entity_id
_entity_poly.type
_entity_poly.pdbx_seq_one_letter_code
_entity_poly.pdbx_strand_id
1 'polypeptide(L)'
;MASKLKHSSTVYCGNIQSVLLSISTATLTKSQKKWRVACIVIYVSLSLVKRNVSKNRKLDPQLLNALPSPSSPHRVLEIDPVSSYLHEVADNRGLYAKIDQRKLTEMVKNKNLDELRMFGGIKALAELLKTDMENGVHGDEEDLSKRRMAFGSNTYQKPPPKGLIHFVVEAFRDTTILILLACAALSLAFGIREHGAREGWYEGGSIFVAVFLVVAVSAASNFRQERQFDKLSKISNDIKIDVVREGRRQKVSIFDAVVGDVVFLNIGDQVPADGVFIDGHSFQVDESSMTGESDYVEISSMHNPFLLSGSKVADGYSRMLVISVGMNTAWGEMMSSITSDSNEQTPLQERLNTLTSSIGKVGLAVASLVLAVMLIRYFTGNTEDENGVREFNGTDQDLNDIFNSVLRIISAAVTIVVVAIPEGL
;
A
#
# COMPACT_ATOMS: atom_id res chain seq x y z
N MET A 1 37.18 6.14 -28.19
CA MET A 1 38.21 6.26 -27.12
C MET A 1 37.66 5.76 -25.78
N ALA A 2 37.00 4.60 -25.77
CA ALA A 2 36.25 4.08 -24.62
C ALA A 2 36.64 2.62 -24.25
N SER A 3 37.79 2.14 -24.76
CA SER A 3 38.33 0.81 -24.45
C SER A 3 39.60 0.82 -23.59
N LYS A 4 40.08 2.01 -23.15
CA LYS A 4 41.36 2.15 -22.43
C LYS A 4 41.25 2.43 -20.91
N LEU A 5 40.04 2.55 -20.37
CA LEU A 5 39.84 2.81 -18.93
C LEU A 5 39.45 1.58 -18.10
N LYS A 6 39.18 0.44 -18.73
CA LYS A 6 38.84 -0.82 -18.02
C LYS A 6 40.06 -1.67 -17.64
N HIS A 7 41.27 -1.28 -18.06
CA HIS A 7 42.50 -2.05 -17.81
C HIS A 7 43.38 -1.51 -16.68
N SER A 8 43.10 -0.32 -16.12
CA SER A 8 43.96 0.27 -15.07
C SER A 8 43.56 -0.12 -13.64
N SER A 9 42.32 -0.56 -13.40
CA SER A 9 41.85 -0.91 -12.05
C SER A 9 42.16 -2.35 -11.61
N THR A 10 42.54 -3.23 -12.53
CA THR A 10 42.88 -4.64 -12.21
C THR A 10 44.35 -4.84 -11.85
N VAL A 11 45.22 -3.88 -12.19
CA VAL A 11 46.68 -3.98 -11.96
C VAL A 11 47.06 -3.59 -10.53
N TYR A 12 46.28 -2.74 -9.85
CA TYR A 12 46.57 -2.35 -8.47
C TYR A 12 46.09 -3.35 -7.40
N CYS A 13 45.15 -4.25 -7.72
CA CYS A 13 44.62 -5.21 -6.75
C CYS A 13 45.47 -6.50 -6.68
N GLY A 14 46.16 -6.88 -7.76
CA GLY A 14 47.03 -8.07 -7.79
C GLY A 14 48.35 -7.92 -7.02
N ASN A 15 48.83 -6.68 -6.83
CA ASN A 15 50.13 -6.44 -6.18
C ASN A 15 50.10 -6.54 -4.64
N ILE A 16 48.95 -6.41 -4.00
CA ILE A 16 48.85 -6.57 -2.53
C ILE A 16 48.75 -8.05 -2.15
N GLN A 17 48.13 -8.86 -3.01
CA GLN A 17 47.98 -10.30 -2.83
C GLN A 17 49.32 -11.05 -2.94
N SER A 18 50.23 -10.61 -3.82
CA SER A 18 51.58 -11.19 -3.96
C SER A 18 52.56 -10.72 -2.88
N VAL A 19 52.41 -9.49 -2.36
CA VAL A 19 53.28 -8.92 -1.31
C VAL A 19 52.99 -9.51 0.08
N LEU A 20 51.73 -9.88 0.36
CA LEU A 20 51.37 -10.51 1.64
C LEU A 20 51.64 -12.02 1.67
N LEU A 21 51.57 -12.74 0.54
CA LEU A 21 51.77 -14.20 0.53
C LEU A 21 53.23 -14.65 0.36
N SER A 22 54.16 -13.77 -0.02
CA SER A 22 55.57 -14.11 -0.31
C SER A 22 56.54 -13.99 0.88
N ILE A 23 56.09 -13.56 2.06
CA ILE A 23 56.97 -13.43 3.24
C ILE A 23 56.99 -14.76 4.01
N SER A 24 58.15 -15.43 3.96
CA SER A 24 58.44 -16.70 4.63
C SER A 24 58.13 -16.66 6.13
N THR A 25 57.48 -17.71 6.64
CA THR A 25 56.93 -17.83 8.00
C THR A 25 57.97 -17.96 9.12
N ALA A 26 59.26 -17.92 8.79
CA ALA A 26 60.35 -18.14 9.73
C ALA A 26 60.84 -16.87 10.47
N THR A 27 60.40 -15.66 10.08
CA THR A 27 60.96 -14.39 10.61
C THR A 27 59.96 -13.47 11.32
N LEU A 28 58.74 -13.92 11.63
CA LEU A 28 57.68 -13.06 12.20
C LEU A 28 57.50 -13.23 13.72
N THR A 29 57.49 -12.10 14.45
CA THR A 29 57.29 -12.01 15.90
C THR A 29 55.85 -12.40 16.32
N LYS A 30 55.66 -12.81 17.59
CA LYS A 30 54.37 -13.29 18.15
C LYS A 30 53.22 -12.27 17.95
N SER A 31 53.54 -10.98 18.01
CA SER A 31 52.59 -9.88 17.77
C SER A 31 52.15 -9.79 16.30
N GLN A 32 53.07 -9.94 15.35
CA GLN A 32 52.74 -9.88 13.91
C GLN A 32 51.88 -11.06 13.45
N LYS A 33 51.98 -12.22 14.10
CA LYS A 33 51.05 -13.34 13.89
C LYS A 33 49.63 -13.01 14.38
N LYS A 34 49.49 -12.34 15.53
CA LYS A 34 48.19 -11.88 16.07
C LYS A 34 47.51 -10.84 15.16
N TRP A 35 48.30 -9.88 14.65
CA TRP A 35 47.81 -8.88 13.67
C TRP A 35 47.31 -9.51 12.36
N ARG A 36 47.97 -10.57 11.88
CA ARG A 36 47.50 -11.31 10.70
C ARG A 36 46.17 -12.03 10.94
N VAL A 37 45.99 -12.66 12.10
CA VAL A 37 44.72 -13.34 12.42
C VAL A 37 43.58 -12.33 12.51
N ALA A 38 43.79 -11.18 13.16
CA ALA A 38 42.80 -10.10 13.21
C ALA A 38 42.44 -9.57 11.81
N CYS A 39 43.44 -9.29 10.96
CA CYS A 39 43.20 -8.85 9.58
C CYS A 39 42.47 -9.92 8.74
N ILE A 40 42.77 -11.21 8.94
CA ILE A 40 42.06 -12.31 8.25
C ILE A 40 40.62 -12.39 8.74
N VAL A 41 40.35 -12.30 10.04
CA VAL A 41 39.00 -12.36 10.60
C VAL A 41 38.15 -11.18 10.10
N ILE A 42 38.72 -9.97 10.08
CA ILE A 42 38.06 -8.76 9.55
C ILE A 42 37.82 -8.90 8.04
N TYR A 43 38.80 -9.39 7.29
CA TYR A 43 38.64 -9.57 5.84
C TYR A 43 37.62 -10.67 5.51
N VAL A 44 37.56 -11.74 6.31
CA VAL A 44 36.60 -12.84 6.16
C VAL A 44 35.19 -12.40 6.54
N SER A 45 35.02 -11.59 7.60
CA SER A 45 33.70 -11.06 7.97
C SER A 45 33.18 -10.04 6.94
N LEU A 46 34.04 -9.13 6.45
CA LEU A 46 33.68 -8.22 5.35
C LEU A 46 33.40 -8.96 4.04
N SER A 47 34.14 -10.02 3.72
CA SER A 47 33.94 -10.83 2.51
C SER A 47 32.68 -11.69 2.59
N LEU A 48 32.34 -12.25 3.78
CA LEU A 48 31.09 -12.97 4.03
C LEU A 48 29.87 -12.06 3.92
N VAL A 49 29.94 -10.85 4.46
CA VAL A 49 28.89 -9.82 4.30
C VAL A 49 28.72 -9.46 2.83
N LYS A 50 29.82 -9.24 2.08
CA LYS A 50 29.77 -8.97 0.63
C LYS A 50 29.19 -10.15 -0.16
N ARG A 51 29.48 -11.40 0.22
CA ARG A 51 28.94 -12.61 -0.40
C ARG A 51 27.46 -12.81 -0.12
N ASN A 52 26.98 -12.53 1.09
CA ASN A 52 25.55 -12.60 1.42
C ASN A 52 24.74 -11.52 0.70
N VAL A 53 25.27 -10.30 0.61
CA VAL A 53 24.66 -9.20 -0.16
C VAL A 53 24.62 -9.52 -1.67
N SER A 54 25.62 -10.23 -2.20
CA SER A 54 25.62 -10.66 -3.61
C SER A 54 24.73 -11.87 -3.90
N LYS A 55 24.42 -12.71 -2.90
CA LYS A 55 23.51 -13.87 -3.04
C LYS A 55 22.04 -13.44 -3.07
N ASN A 56 21.68 -12.36 -2.37
CA ASN A 56 20.31 -11.80 -2.40
C ASN A 56 19.99 -10.95 -3.64
N ARG A 57 20.93 -10.80 -4.60
CA ARG A 57 20.72 -10.01 -5.83
C ARG A 57 20.64 -10.85 -7.11
N LYS A 58 20.53 -12.18 -7.00
CA LYS A 58 20.15 -13.06 -8.12
C LYS A 58 18.90 -13.83 -7.74
N LEU A 59 17.74 -13.19 -7.96
CA LEU A 59 16.49 -13.91 -8.12
C LEU A 59 16.40 -14.30 -9.61
N ASP A 60 16.26 -15.61 -9.85
CA ASP A 60 16.29 -16.21 -11.19
C ASP A 60 15.14 -15.75 -12.09
N PRO A 61 15.40 -15.41 -13.36
CA PRO A 61 14.38 -15.24 -14.39
C PRO A 61 14.07 -16.60 -15.04
N GLN A 62 13.46 -17.55 -14.31
CA GLN A 62 12.97 -18.83 -14.87
C GLN A 62 11.69 -19.36 -14.19
N LEU A 63 10.76 -18.48 -13.82
CA LEU A 63 9.37 -18.86 -13.49
C LEU A 63 8.37 -18.30 -14.52
N LEU A 64 8.78 -18.25 -15.78
CA LEU A 64 7.89 -18.15 -16.93
C LEU A 64 8.14 -19.39 -17.78
N ASN A 65 7.11 -20.23 -17.93
CA ASN A 65 7.00 -21.47 -18.72
C ASN A 65 6.97 -22.78 -17.92
N ALA A 66 5.79 -23.11 -17.40
CA ALA A 66 5.32 -24.50 -17.32
C ALA A 66 3.78 -24.51 -17.15
N LEU A 67 3.05 -24.64 -18.26
CA LEU A 67 1.69 -25.19 -18.26
C LEU A 67 1.81 -26.72 -18.20
N PRO A 68 0.95 -27.38 -17.40
CA PRO A 68 0.09 -28.40 -18.01
C PRO A 68 -1.37 -28.36 -17.52
N SER A 69 -2.23 -28.96 -18.33
CA SER A 69 -3.69 -29.09 -18.30
C SER A 69 -4.30 -29.79 -17.06
N PRO A 70 -5.62 -29.66 -16.80
CA PRO A 70 -6.28 -30.15 -15.60
C PRO A 70 -6.85 -31.58 -15.76
N SER A 71 -6.78 -32.39 -14.70
CA SER A 71 -7.59 -33.63 -14.61
C SER A 71 -7.98 -34.00 -13.16
N SER A 72 -9.29 -33.86 -12.88
CA SER A 72 -10.16 -34.68 -11.99
C SER A 72 -9.95 -34.70 -10.45
N PRO A 73 -10.91 -35.23 -9.66
CA PRO A 73 -12.25 -34.67 -9.44
C PRO A 73 -12.52 -34.48 -7.93
N HIS A 74 -13.09 -33.34 -7.52
CA HIS A 74 -13.64 -33.22 -6.17
C HIS A 74 -15.17 -33.21 -6.22
N ARG A 75 -15.70 -34.16 -5.44
CA ARG A 75 -17.09 -34.53 -5.24
C ARG A 75 -17.84 -33.37 -4.59
N VAL A 76 -18.80 -32.78 -5.31
CA VAL A 76 -19.75 -31.81 -4.77
C VAL A 76 -20.71 -32.57 -3.85
N LEU A 77 -20.77 -32.17 -2.58
CA LEU A 77 -21.86 -32.53 -1.68
C LEU A 77 -22.90 -31.42 -1.80
N GLU A 78 -23.96 -31.71 -2.55
CA GLU A 78 -25.21 -30.96 -2.48
C GLU A 78 -25.81 -31.12 -1.09
N ILE A 79 -25.99 -30.00 -0.39
CA ILE A 79 -26.97 -29.89 0.67
C ILE A 79 -27.74 -28.61 0.39
N ASP A 80 -28.96 -28.78 -0.09
CA ASP A 80 -30.06 -27.83 0.04
C ASP A 80 -31.31 -28.68 0.33
N PRO A 81 -32.25 -28.20 1.17
CA PRO A 81 -32.79 -26.86 1.01
C PRO A 81 -33.09 -26.09 2.31
N VAL A 82 -32.80 -24.78 2.28
CA VAL A 82 -33.60 -23.78 3.02
C VAL A 82 -34.42 -22.99 1.99
N SER A 83 -35.52 -23.62 1.56
CA SER A 83 -36.39 -23.22 0.44
C SER A 83 -37.34 -22.04 0.72
N SER A 84 -37.15 -21.24 1.77
CA SER A 84 -38.14 -20.22 2.15
C SER A 84 -37.72 -18.76 1.93
N TYR A 85 -36.48 -18.49 1.51
CA TYR A 85 -36.01 -17.12 1.24
C TYR A 85 -35.66 -16.83 -0.23
N LEU A 86 -35.58 -17.86 -1.08
CA LEU A 86 -35.22 -17.72 -2.49
C LEU A 86 -36.42 -17.51 -3.43
N HIS A 87 -37.65 -17.65 -2.94
CA HIS A 87 -38.84 -17.54 -3.79
C HIS A 87 -39.31 -16.09 -4.04
N GLU A 88 -38.77 -15.11 -3.31
CA GLU A 88 -39.02 -13.66 -3.55
C GLU A 88 -37.90 -12.97 -4.35
N VAL A 89 -36.68 -13.51 -4.35
CA VAL A 89 -35.53 -12.91 -5.03
C VAL A 89 -35.53 -13.22 -6.53
N ALA A 90 -36.09 -14.35 -6.95
CA ALA A 90 -36.14 -14.76 -8.35
C ALA A 90 -37.12 -13.93 -9.20
N ASP A 91 -38.22 -13.44 -8.61
CA ASP A 91 -39.26 -12.70 -9.34
C ASP A 91 -38.81 -11.25 -9.67
N ASN A 92 -38.01 -10.63 -8.80
CA ASN A 92 -37.54 -9.26 -8.98
C ASN A 92 -36.45 -9.08 -10.05
N ARG A 93 -35.70 -10.12 -10.42
CA ARG A 93 -34.84 -10.05 -11.62
C ARG A 93 -35.67 -9.95 -12.90
N GLY A 94 -36.89 -10.48 -12.92
CA GLY A 94 -37.73 -10.54 -14.14
C GLY A 94 -38.12 -9.17 -14.72
N LEU A 95 -38.21 -8.12 -13.89
CA LEU A 95 -38.69 -6.81 -14.33
C LEU A 95 -37.66 -6.01 -15.13
N TYR A 96 -36.37 -6.17 -14.81
CA TYR A 96 -35.25 -5.45 -15.42
C TYR A 96 -34.26 -6.38 -16.17
N ALA A 97 -34.40 -7.71 -16.09
CA ALA A 97 -33.54 -8.68 -16.78
C ALA A 97 -33.55 -8.57 -18.31
N LYS A 98 -34.54 -7.89 -18.90
CA LYS A 98 -34.60 -7.64 -20.34
C LYS A 98 -33.66 -6.51 -20.78
N ILE A 99 -33.14 -5.72 -19.84
CA ILE A 99 -32.31 -4.54 -20.12
C ILE A 99 -30.84 -4.95 -20.12
N ASP A 100 -30.18 -4.79 -21.25
CA ASP A 100 -28.73 -4.98 -21.35
C ASP A 100 -27.99 -3.75 -20.80
N GLN A 101 -27.70 -3.79 -19.50
CA GLN A 101 -27.02 -2.70 -18.80
C GLN A 101 -25.63 -2.38 -19.38
N ARG A 102 -24.93 -3.39 -19.91
CA ARG A 102 -23.60 -3.18 -20.50
C ARG A 102 -23.69 -2.32 -21.74
N LYS A 103 -24.66 -2.62 -22.61
CA LYS A 103 -24.91 -1.83 -23.81
C LYS A 103 -25.30 -0.38 -23.48
N LEU A 104 -26.11 -0.17 -22.45
CA LEU A 104 -26.44 1.18 -21.97
C LEU A 104 -25.22 1.94 -21.47
N THR A 105 -24.33 1.25 -20.74
CA THR A 105 -23.09 1.83 -20.21
C THR A 105 -22.12 2.18 -21.34
N GLU A 106 -21.92 1.28 -22.30
CA GLU A 106 -21.04 1.50 -23.45
C GLU A 106 -21.54 2.63 -24.35
N MET A 107 -22.85 2.76 -24.52
CA MET A 107 -23.46 3.86 -25.27
C MET A 107 -23.07 5.23 -24.69
N VAL A 108 -23.19 5.41 -23.37
CA VAL A 108 -22.86 6.67 -22.71
C VAL A 108 -21.35 6.91 -22.70
N LYS A 109 -20.56 5.87 -22.39
CA LYS A 109 -19.09 5.92 -22.37
C LYS A 109 -18.50 6.34 -23.72
N ASN A 110 -19.00 5.77 -24.81
CA ASN A 110 -18.52 6.05 -26.17
C ASN A 110 -19.22 7.25 -26.82
N LYS A 111 -20.13 7.92 -26.09
CA LYS A 111 -20.97 9.02 -26.61
C LYS A 111 -21.65 8.67 -27.95
N ASN A 112 -22.18 7.44 -28.06
CA ASN A 112 -22.71 6.92 -29.32
C ASN A 112 -24.16 7.36 -29.57
N LEU A 113 -24.33 8.43 -30.35
CA LEU A 113 -25.65 8.96 -30.74
C LEU A 113 -26.51 7.98 -31.55
N ASP A 114 -25.88 7.14 -32.37
CA ASP A 114 -26.62 6.22 -33.24
C ASP A 114 -27.25 5.09 -32.43
N GLU A 115 -26.54 4.58 -31.43
CA GLU A 115 -27.09 3.63 -30.46
C GLU A 115 -28.26 4.24 -29.68
N LEU A 116 -28.14 5.50 -29.24
CA LEU A 116 -29.23 6.22 -28.58
C LEU A 116 -30.49 6.30 -29.47
N ARG A 117 -30.30 6.53 -30.77
CA ARG A 117 -31.40 6.54 -31.76
C ARG A 117 -31.99 5.14 -31.96
N MET A 118 -31.17 4.09 -31.97
CA MET A 118 -31.64 2.70 -32.06
C MET A 118 -32.52 2.30 -30.86
N PHE A 119 -32.24 2.84 -29.67
CA PHE A 119 -33.09 2.65 -28.49
C PHE A 119 -34.42 3.42 -28.54
N GLY A 120 -34.67 4.23 -29.57
CA GLY A 120 -35.87 5.07 -29.69
C GLY A 120 -35.72 6.46 -29.05
N GLY A 121 -34.49 6.87 -28.74
CA GLY A 121 -34.18 8.15 -28.10
C GLY A 121 -34.45 8.17 -26.60
N ILE A 122 -34.36 9.37 -26.02
CA ILE A 122 -34.43 9.60 -24.56
C ILE A 122 -35.76 9.14 -23.97
N LYS A 123 -36.88 9.38 -24.67
CA LYS A 123 -38.23 9.00 -24.20
C LYS A 123 -38.38 7.48 -24.07
N ALA A 124 -37.93 6.75 -25.08
CA ALA A 124 -37.97 5.30 -25.07
C ALA A 124 -37.02 4.70 -24.01
N LEU A 125 -35.89 5.36 -23.74
CA LEU A 125 -35.01 5.02 -22.62
C LEU A 125 -35.67 5.21 -21.25
N ALA A 126 -36.40 6.32 -21.06
CA ALA A 126 -37.16 6.56 -19.84
C ALA A 126 -38.26 5.48 -19.66
N GLU A 127 -38.98 5.13 -20.73
CA GLU A 127 -39.98 4.04 -20.71
C GLU A 127 -39.32 2.67 -20.42
N LEU A 128 -38.16 2.39 -21.01
CA LEU A 128 -37.41 1.15 -20.78
C LEU A 128 -36.97 1.02 -19.31
N LEU A 129 -36.53 2.12 -18.69
CA LEU A 129 -36.13 2.18 -17.29
C LEU A 129 -37.31 2.33 -16.31
N LYS A 130 -38.55 2.38 -16.84
CA LYS A 130 -39.77 2.63 -16.05
C LYS A 130 -39.66 3.89 -15.20
N THR A 131 -39.21 4.96 -15.82
CA THR A 131 -39.08 6.28 -15.23
C THR A 131 -39.90 7.28 -16.02
N ASP A 132 -40.57 8.19 -15.33
CA ASP A 132 -41.19 9.36 -15.94
C ASP A 132 -40.19 10.52 -15.97
N MET A 133 -40.06 11.23 -17.08
CA MET A 133 -39.09 12.34 -17.21
C MET A 133 -39.45 13.56 -16.35
N GLU A 134 -40.72 13.74 -16.02
CA GLU A 134 -41.22 14.83 -15.17
C GLU A 134 -41.37 14.39 -13.71
N ASN A 135 -41.91 13.19 -13.49
CA ASN A 135 -42.20 12.69 -12.14
C ASN A 135 -41.08 11.85 -11.52
N GLY A 136 -40.07 11.49 -12.30
CA GLY A 136 -38.95 10.66 -11.87
C GLY A 136 -39.35 9.21 -11.57
N VAL A 137 -38.62 8.59 -10.65
CA VAL A 137 -38.91 7.23 -10.17
C VAL A 137 -39.99 7.22 -9.09
N HIS A 138 -40.57 6.06 -8.83
CA HIS A 138 -41.62 5.88 -7.83
C HIS A 138 -41.17 6.11 -6.38
N GLY A 139 -39.86 6.16 -6.09
CA GLY A 139 -39.35 6.60 -4.79
C GLY A 139 -39.51 5.62 -3.62
N ASP A 140 -40.41 4.64 -3.72
CA ASP A 140 -40.59 3.57 -2.72
C ASP A 140 -39.29 2.82 -2.44
N GLU A 141 -38.99 2.53 -1.17
CA GLU A 141 -37.76 1.79 -0.79
C GLU A 141 -37.67 0.42 -1.45
N GLU A 142 -38.82 -0.20 -1.76
CA GLU A 142 -38.86 -1.44 -2.54
C GLU A 142 -38.40 -1.24 -3.99
N ASP A 143 -38.83 -0.15 -4.66
CA ASP A 143 -38.40 0.17 -6.04
C ASP A 143 -36.90 0.51 -6.06
N LEU A 144 -36.45 1.36 -5.14
CA LEU A 144 -35.04 1.72 -5.02
C LEU A 144 -34.17 0.51 -4.74
N SER A 145 -34.61 -0.40 -3.85
CA SER A 145 -33.88 -1.64 -3.56
C SER A 145 -33.82 -2.57 -4.78
N LYS A 146 -34.93 -2.72 -5.53
CA LYS A 146 -34.95 -3.51 -6.77
C LYS A 146 -33.99 -2.94 -7.82
N ARG A 147 -33.97 -1.61 -7.99
CA ARG A 147 -33.02 -0.93 -8.90
C ARG A 147 -31.58 -1.10 -8.46
N ARG A 148 -31.27 -0.95 -7.16
CA ARG A 148 -29.93 -1.20 -6.61
C ARG A 148 -29.49 -2.65 -6.83
N MET A 149 -30.39 -3.62 -6.71
CA MET A 149 -30.11 -5.03 -6.99
C MET A 149 -29.91 -5.32 -8.49
N ALA A 150 -30.64 -4.64 -9.36
CA ALA A 150 -30.56 -4.84 -10.81
C ALA A 150 -29.35 -4.13 -11.45
N PHE A 151 -29.08 -2.88 -11.06
CA PHE A 151 -28.11 -2.00 -11.71
C PHE A 151 -26.87 -1.68 -10.87
N GLY A 152 -26.89 -2.00 -9.57
CA GLY A 152 -25.86 -1.64 -8.60
C GLY A 152 -26.15 -0.34 -7.85
N SER A 153 -25.29 -0.02 -6.87
CA SER A 153 -25.32 1.21 -6.07
C SER A 153 -24.34 2.25 -6.61
N ASN A 154 -24.64 3.54 -6.43
CA ASN A 154 -23.71 4.62 -6.79
C ASN A 154 -22.56 4.77 -5.79
N THR A 155 -21.77 3.73 -5.62
CA THR A 155 -20.65 3.70 -4.68
C THR A 155 -19.44 3.06 -5.34
N TYR A 156 -18.29 3.71 -5.21
CA TYR A 156 -17.01 3.18 -5.69
C TYR A 156 -16.45 2.16 -4.69
N GLN A 157 -15.82 1.10 -5.20
CA GLN A 157 -15.13 0.12 -4.36
C GLN A 157 -13.94 0.77 -3.68
N LYS A 158 -14.10 1.15 -2.40
CA LYS A 158 -12.97 1.52 -1.55
C LYS A 158 -12.30 0.24 -1.05
N PRO A 159 -10.96 0.21 -0.93
CA PRO A 159 -10.29 -0.90 -0.25
C PRO A 159 -10.86 -1.06 1.16
N PRO A 160 -11.00 -2.30 1.66
CA PRO A 160 -11.60 -2.54 2.98
C PRO A 160 -10.80 -1.80 4.06
N PRO A 161 -11.47 -1.24 5.09
CA PRO A 161 -10.78 -0.50 6.14
C PRO A 161 -9.78 -1.42 6.86
N LYS A 162 -8.55 -0.93 7.01
CA LYS A 162 -7.47 -1.68 7.66
C LYS A 162 -7.77 -1.83 9.16
N GLY A 163 -7.78 -3.07 9.65
CA GLY A 163 -7.98 -3.36 11.07
C GLY A 163 -6.74 -3.09 11.92
N LEU A 164 -6.89 -3.07 13.25
CA LEU A 164 -5.78 -2.91 14.20
C LEU A 164 -4.65 -3.93 13.98
N ILE A 165 -4.98 -5.18 13.71
CA ILE A 165 -4.00 -6.26 13.49
C ILE A 165 -3.14 -5.97 12.26
N HIS A 166 -3.73 -5.39 11.21
CA HIS A 166 -2.97 -4.99 10.03
C HIS A 166 -1.87 -4.00 10.40
N PHE A 167 -2.16 -2.98 11.22
CA PHE A 167 -1.17 -2.00 11.67
C PHE A 167 -0.10 -2.61 12.58
N VAL A 168 -0.46 -3.59 13.42
CA VAL A 168 0.51 -4.32 14.25
C VAL A 168 1.44 -5.15 13.38
N VAL A 169 0.91 -5.93 12.43
CA VAL A 169 1.72 -6.73 11.50
C VAL A 169 2.61 -5.84 10.64
N GLU A 170 2.10 -4.70 10.19
CA GLU A 170 2.88 -3.72 9.44
C GLU A 170 4.03 -3.16 10.28
N ALA A 171 3.80 -2.85 11.56
CA ALA A 171 4.88 -2.43 12.46
C ALA A 171 5.95 -3.52 12.67
N PHE A 172 5.59 -4.81 12.65
CA PHE A 172 6.55 -5.91 12.71
C PHE A 172 7.33 -6.13 11.41
N ARG A 173 6.91 -5.54 10.29
CA ARG A 173 7.69 -5.54 9.04
C ARG A 173 8.81 -4.51 9.05
N ASP A 174 8.79 -3.57 9.98
CA ASP A 174 9.88 -2.61 10.11
C ASP A 174 11.18 -3.31 10.55
N THR A 175 12.23 -3.09 9.77
CA THR A 175 13.57 -3.63 10.02
C THR A 175 14.14 -3.20 11.36
N THR A 176 13.81 -2.01 11.85
CA THR A 176 14.31 -1.48 13.13
C THR A 176 13.67 -2.20 14.32
N ILE A 177 12.35 -2.36 14.30
CA ILE A 177 11.59 -3.13 15.29
C ILE A 177 12.07 -4.59 15.30
N LEU A 178 12.35 -5.18 14.14
CA LEU A 178 12.93 -6.54 14.06
C LEU A 178 14.32 -6.62 14.68
N ILE A 179 15.20 -5.64 14.44
CA ILE A 179 16.54 -5.60 15.07
C ILE A 179 16.41 -5.46 16.59
N LEU A 180 15.52 -4.59 17.07
CA LEU A 180 15.26 -4.42 18.50
C LEU A 180 14.69 -5.68 19.15
N LEU A 181 13.80 -6.40 18.46
CA LEU A 181 13.27 -7.67 18.92
C LEU A 181 14.37 -8.75 18.99
N ALA A 182 15.28 -8.78 18.01
CA ALA A 182 16.43 -9.68 18.01
C ALA A 182 17.38 -9.37 19.18
N CYS A 183 17.65 -8.09 19.46
CA CYS A 183 18.39 -7.67 20.64
C CYS A 183 17.70 -8.09 21.94
N ALA A 184 16.39 -7.85 22.07
CA ALA A 184 15.62 -8.27 23.24
C ALA A 184 15.69 -9.79 23.45
N ALA A 185 15.56 -10.58 22.37
CA ALA A 185 15.65 -12.03 22.44
C ALA A 185 17.04 -12.53 22.82
N LEU A 186 18.11 -11.93 22.26
CA LEU A 186 19.49 -12.27 22.64
C LEU A 186 19.73 -11.91 24.12
N SER A 187 19.46 -10.67 24.54
CA SER A 187 19.61 -10.24 25.93
C SER A 187 18.81 -11.12 26.91
N LEU A 188 17.60 -11.54 26.53
CA LEU A 188 16.79 -12.44 27.35
C LEU A 188 17.40 -13.85 27.46
N ALA A 189 17.85 -14.42 26.33
CA ALA A 189 18.45 -15.75 26.32
C ALA A 189 19.74 -15.82 27.14
N PHE A 190 20.57 -14.78 27.07
CA PHE A 190 21.83 -14.72 27.81
C PHE A 190 21.61 -14.41 29.29
N GLY A 191 20.75 -13.44 29.61
CA GLY A 191 20.44 -13.12 31.00
C GLY A 191 19.93 -14.36 31.75
N ILE A 192 19.02 -15.13 31.16
CA ILE A 192 18.51 -16.38 31.75
C ILE A 192 19.63 -17.43 31.90
N ARG A 193 20.57 -17.52 30.96
CA ARG A 193 21.67 -18.50 31.00
C ARG A 193 22.67 -18.20 32.10
N GLU A 194 22.93 -16.93 32.39
CA GLU A 194 23.98 -16.52 33.33
C GLU A 194 23.46 -16.32 34.75
N HIS A 195 22.35 -15.59 34.91
CA HIS A 195 21.80 -15.23 36.22
C HIS A 195 20.63 -16.15 36.63
N GLY A 196 20.37 -17.20 35.84
CA GLY A 196 19.24 -18.10 36.02
C GLY A 196 17.90 -17.46 35.64
N ALA A 197 16.85 -18.28 35.54
CA ALA A 197 15.53 -17.81 35.08
C ALA A 197 14.83 -16.82 36.03
N ARG A 198 15.26 -16.72 37.29
CA ARG A 198 14.62 -15.86 38.30
C ARG A 198 15.06 -14.41 38.22
N GLU A 199 16.34 -14.15 37.93
CA GLU A 199 16.92 -12.81 37.91
C GLU A 199 17.40 -12.39 36.51
N GLY A 200 17.70 -13.35 35.63
CA GLY A 200 18.19 -13.08 34.28
C GLY A 200 17.18 -12.54 33.27
N TRP A 201 15.89 -12.49 33.61
CA TRP A 201 14.86 -12.07 32.66
C TRP A 201 14.68 -10.55 32.59
N TYR A 202 15.15 -9.79 33.60
CA TYR A 202 14.89 -8.35 33.71
C TYR A 202 15.49 -7.54 32.55
N GLU A 203 16.72 -7.86 32.13
CA GLU A 203 17.42 -7.11 31.09
C GLU A 203 16.72 -7.24 29.73
N GLY A 204 16.56 -8.45 29.20
CA GLY A 204 15.84 -8.68 27.95
C GLY A 204 14.34 -8.40 28.03
N GLY A 205 13.72 -8.67 29.19
CA GLY A 205 12.30 -8.40 29.44
C GLY A 205 11.97 -6.91 29.42
N SER A 206 12.84 -6.05 29.95
CA SER A 206 12.65 -4.59 29.92
C SER A 206 12.64 -4.04 28.49
N ILE A 207 13.56 -4.52 27.63
CA ILE A 207 13.63 -4.14 26.22
C ILE A 207 12.38 -4.63 25.47
N PHE A 208 11.96 -5.88 25.72
CA PHE A 208 10.76 -6.42 25.12
C PHE A 208 9.51 -5.61 25.46
N VAL A 209 9.33 -5.24 26.74
CA VAL A 209 8.21 -4.41 27.19
C VAL A 209 8.25 -3.01 26.57
N ALA A 210 9.44 -2.41 26.46
CA ALA A 210 9.61 -1.12 25.81
C ALA A 210 9.21 -1.16 24.33
N VAL A 211 9.71 -2.15 23.58
CA VAL A 211 9.35 -2.37 22.17
C VAL A 211 7.86 -2.62 22.02
N PHE A 212 7.27 -3.46 22.86
CA PHE A 212 5.83 -3.72 22.86
C PHE A 212 5.02 -2.44 23.05
N LEU A 213 5.41 -1.57 23.99
CA LEU A 213 4.73 -0.30 24.23
C LEU A 213 4.85 0.61 23.01
N VAL A 214 6.02 0.72 22.40
CA VAL A 214 6.24 1.53 21.18
C VAL A 214 5.35 1.03 20.04
N VAL A 215 5.36 -0.27 19.74
CA VAL A 215 4.52 -0.88 18.69
C VAL A 215 3.03 -0.64 18.98
N ALA A 216 2.60 -0.79 20.24
CA ALA A 216 1.21 -0.56 20.63
C ALA A 216 0.78 0.90 20.45
N VAL A 217 1.61 1.86 20.86
CA VAL A 217 1.35 3.30 20.69
C VAL A 217 1.33 3.66 19.20
N SER A 218 2.29 3.18 18.42
CA SER A 218 2.36 3.43 16.97
C SER A 218 1.15 2.84 16.25
N ALA A 219 0.80 1.58 16.51
CA ALA A 219 -0.37 0.94 15.90
C ALA A 219 -1.68 1.62 16.30
N ALA A 220 -1.83 2.02 17.57
CA ALA A 220 -3.00 2.76 18.04
C ALA A 220 -3.11 4.16 17.41
N SER A 221 -1.98 4.86 17.24
CA SER A 221 -1.92 6.15 16.57
C SER A 221 -2.31 6.03 15.09
N ASN A 222 -1.70 5.10 14.36
CA ASN A 222 -1.97 4.88 12.94
C ASN A 222 -3.43 4.46 12.70
N PHE A 223 -3.99 3.60 13.55
CA PHE A 223 -5.41 3.23 13.46
C PHE A 223 -6.35 4.41 13.73
N ARG A 224 -6.02 5.29 14.68
CA ARG A 224 -6.81 6.51 14.94
C ARG A 224 -6.76 7.46 13.74
N GLN A 225 -5.58 7.65 13.15
CA GLN A 225 -5.39 8.48 11.96
C GLN A 225 -6.17 7.94 10.77
N GLU A 226 -6.08 6.64 10.48
CA GLU A 226 -6.83 5.98 9.40
C GLU A 226 -8.34 6.18 9.58
N ARG A 227 -8.85 6.01 10.81
CA ARG A 227 -10.28 6.18 11.10
C ARG A 227 -10.73 7.63 10.97
N GLN A 228 -9.87 8.60 11.25
CA GLN A 228 -10.17 10.01 11.03
C GLN A 228 -10.23 10.32 9.53
N PHE A 229 -9.28 9.78 8.76
CA PHE A 229 -9.26 9.93 7.30
C PHE A 229 -10.50 9.30 6.66
N ASP A 230 -10.89 8.08 7.06
CA ASP A 230 -12.10 7.41 6.56
C ASP A 230 -13.37 8.22 6.87
N LYS A 231 -13.48 8.78 8.08
CA LYS A 231 -14.62 9.66 8.45
C LYS A 231 -14.66 10.94 7.62
N LEU A 232 -13.53 11.62 7.49
CA LEU A 232 -13.42 12.84 6.67
C LEU A 232 -13.71 12.55 5.21
N SER A 233 -13.22 11.42 4.70
CA SER A 233 -13.50 10.94 3.36
C SER A 233 -15.00 10.68 3.18
N LYS A 234 -15.67 10.02 4.12
CA LYS A 234 -17.13 9.77 4.04
C LYS A 234 -17.94 11.07 4.01
N ILE A 235 -17.58 12.04 4.85
CA ILE A 235 -18.28 13.33 4.90
C ILE A 235 -17.99 14.17 3.64
N SER A 236 -16.72 14.24 3.21
CA SER A 236 -16.33 15.03 2.04
C SER A 236 -16.87 14.47 0.73
N ASN A 237 -17.12 13.16 0.66
CA ASN A 237 -17.68 12.52 -0.54
C ASN A 237 -19.22 12.51 -0.55
N ASP A 238 -19.88 12.83 0.57
CA ASP A 238 -21.34 12.88 0.65
C ASP A 238 -21.87 14.23 0.14
N ILE A 239 -21.99 14.33 -1.19
CA ILE A 239 -22.54 15.50 -1.86
C ILE A 239 -24.06 15.31 -1.98
N LYS A 240 -24.82 16.36 -1.65
CA LYS A 240 -26.28 16.35 -1.83
C LYS A 240 -26.63 16.74 -3.26
N ILE A 241 -27.40 15.88 -3.92
CA ILE A 241 -27.89 16.11 -5.28
C ILE A 241 -29.41 16.31 -5.27
N ASP A 242 -29.89 17.13 -6.20
CA ASP A 242 -31.32 17.35 -6.40
C ASP A 242 -31.86 16.30 -7.39
N VAL A 243 -32.75 15.43 -6.91
CA VAL A 243 -33.44 14.43 -7.74
C VAL A 243 -34.94 14.63 -7.68
N VAL A 244 -35.66 14.14 -8.70
CA VAL A 244 -37.11 14.02 -8.65
C VAL A 244 -37.50 12.56 -8.46
N ARG A 245 -38.29 12.31 -7.41
CA ARG A 245 -38.96 11.02 -7.16
C ARG A 245 -40.41 11.32 -6.73
N GLU A 246 -41.37 10.52 -7.15
CA GLU A 246 -42.80 10.71 -6.87
C GLU A 246 -43.34 12.10 -7.28
N GLY A 247 -42.79 12.70 -8.32
CA GLY A 247 -43.14 14.06 -8.75
C GLY A 247 -42.68 15.17 -7.81
N ARG A 248 -41.85 14.85 -6.80
CA ARG A 248 -41.31 15.82 -5.84
C ARG A 248 -39.80 15.93 -5.99
N ARG A 249 -39.31 17.17 -6.02
CA ARG A 249 -37.88 17.46 -5.95
C ARG A 249 -37.39 17.29 -4.52
N GLN A 250 -36.38 16.44 -4.33
CA GLN A 250 -35.79 16.15 -3.03
C GLN A 250 -34.27 16.07 -3.12
N LYS A 251 -33.61 16.43 -2.01
CA LYS A 251 -32.15 16.34 -1.87
C LYS A 251 -31.78 14.98 -1.32
N VAL A 252 -31.08 14.18 -2.10
CA VAL A 252 -30.56 12.86 -1.69
C VAL A 252 -29.04 12.88 -1.69
N SER A 253 -28.42 11.94 -0.98
CA SER A 253 -26.99 11.72 -1.09
C SER A 253 -26.63 11.25 -2.49
N ILE A 254 -25.46 11.65 -2.99
CA ILE A 254 -24.89 11.12 -4.23
C ILE A 254 -24.82 9.58 -4.22
N PHE A 255 -24.61 8.96 -3.05
CA PHE A 255 -24.56 7.50 -2.90
C PHE A 255 -25.91 6.81 -3.10
N ASP A 256 -27.00 7.55 -2.89
CA ASP A 256 -28.37 7.06 -3.04
C ASP A 256 -28.95 7.28 -4.44
N ALA A 257 -28.16 7.83 -5.37
CA ALA A 257 -28.54 7.93 -6.77
C ALA A 257 -28.73 6.53 -7.38
N VAL A 258 -29.83 6.34 -8.11
CA VAL A 258 -30.15 5.07 -8.78
C VAL A 258 -30.39 5.28 -10.27
N VAL A 259 -30.24 4.21 -11.05
CA VAL A 259 -30.57 4.22 -12.48
C VAL A 259 -32.04 4.57 -12.68
N GLY A 260 -32.27 5.51 -13.58
CA GLY A 260 -33.57 6.09 -13.86
C GLY A 260 -33.94 7.26 -12.95
N ASP A 261 -33.11 7.72 -12.03
CA ASP A 261 -33.36 9.01 -11.38
C ASP A 261 -33.29 10.16 -12.40
N VAL A 262 -34.13 11.18 -12.21
CA VAL A 262 -34.02 12.46 -12.92
C VAL A 262 -33.31 13.45 -12.02
N VAL A 263 -32.09 13.83 -12.39
CA VAL A 263 -31.20 14.70 -11.62
C VAL A 263 -31.26 16.11 -12.19
N PHE A 264 -31.37 17.10 -11.31
CA PHE A 264 -31.26 18.52 -11.66
C PHE A 264 -29.83 18.99 -11.42
N LEU A 265 -29.20 19.50 -12.47
CA LEU A 265 -27.83 19.98 -12.47
C LEU A 265 -27.82 21.48 -12.70
N ASN A 266 -27.14 22.23 -11.82
CA ASN A 266 -26.93 23.67 -11.94
C ASN A 266 -25.43 23.98 -11.96
N ILE A 267 -25.11 25.23 -12.30
CA ILE A 267 -23.73 25.73 -12.32
C ILE A 267 -22.99 25.40 -11.01
N GLY A 268 -21.83 24.76 -11.15
CA GLY A 268 -20.98 24.36 -10.04
C GLY A 268 -21.26 22.96 -9.47
N ASP A 269 -22.39 22.33 -9.83
CA ASP A 269 -22.71 20.97 -9.41
C ASP A 269 -21.78 19.94 -10.08
N GLN A 270 -21.53 18.84 -9.40
CA GLN A 270 -20.82 17.68 -9.95
C GLN A 270 -21.83 16.68 -10.48
N VAL A 271 -21.60 16.16 -11.68
CA VAL A 271 -22.44 15.12 -12.28
C VAL A 271 -22.30 13.82 -11.44
N PRO A 272 -23.38 13.30 -10.83
CA PRO A 272 -23.27 12.24 -9.83
C PRO A 272 -23.05 10.84 -10.40
N ALA A 273 -23.44 10.62 -11.65
CA ALA A 273 -23.50 9.33 -12.32
C ALA A 273 -23.56 9.56 -13.83
N ASP A 274 -23.30 8.54 -14.64
CA ASP A 274 -23.39 8.67 -16.10
C ASP A 274 -24.87 8.75 -16.53
N GLY A 275 -25.16 9.64 -17.46
CA GLY A 275 -26.52 9.93 -17.85
C GLY A 275 -26.69 10.55 -19.20
N VAL A 276 -27.95 10.81 -19.54
CA VAL A 276 -28.35 11.45 -20.79
C VAL A 276 -29.14 12.72 -20.49
N PHE A 277 -28.83 13.78 -21.23
CA PHE A 277 -29.48 15.08 -21.20
C PHE A 277 -30.95 14.94 -21.61
N ILE A 278 -31.86 15.42 -20.77
CA ILE A 278 -33.30 15.50 -21.06
C ILE A 278 -33.61 16.88 -21.64
N ASP A 279 -33.36 17.91 -20.85
CA ASP A 279 -33.52 19.31 -21.24
C ASP A 279 -32.60 20.22 -20.42
N GLY A 280 -32.58 21.51 -20.77
CA GLY A 280 -31.70 22.49 -20.16
C GLY A 280 -31.47 23.69 -21.06
N HIS A 281 -30.74 24.66 -20.55
CA HIS A 281 -30.39 25.88 -21.27
C HIS A 281 -28.91 26.19 -21.13
N SER A 282 -28.22 26.40 -22.26
CA SER A 282 -26.79 26.74 -22.35
C SER A 282 -25.91 25.89 -21.43
N PHE A 283 -26.12 24.57 -21.45
CA PHE A 283 -25.49 23.66 -20.50
C PHE A 283 -24.10 23.26 -20.98
N GLN A 284 -23.08 23.65 -20.23
CA GLN A 284 -21.68 23.35 -20.50
C GLN A 284 -21.07 22.61 -19.32
N VAL A 285 -20.27 21.59 -19.61
CA VAL A 285 -19.58 20.78 -18.59
C VAL A 285 -18.07 20.80 -18.81
N ASP A 286 -17.35 20.82 -17.72
CA ASP A 286 -15.92 20.62 -17.66
C ASP A 286 -15.65 19.12 -17.45
N GLU A 287 -15.12 18.47 -18.49
CA GLU A 287 -14.75 17.05 -18.48
C GLU A 287 -13.25 16.83 -18.17
N SER A 288 -12.52 17.87 -17.75
CA SER A 288 -11.06 17.82 -17.50
C SER A 288 -10.64 16.76 -16.49
N SER A 289 -11.53 16.40 -15.56
CA SER A 289 -11.28 15.31 -14.61
C SER A 289 -11.11 13.97 -15.31
N MET A 290 -11.85 13.74 -16.41
CA MET A 290 -11.84 12.49 -17.18
C MET A 290 -10.82 12.51 -18.32
N THR A 291 -10.79 13.58 -19.12
CA THR A 291 -9.98 13.66 -20.34
C THR A 291 -8.60 14.26 -20.10
N GLY A 292 -8.44 15.03 -19.02
CA GLY A 292 -7.24 15.86 -18.79
C GLY A 292 -7.20 17.13 -19.64
N GLU A 293 -8.18 17.35 -20.52
CA GLU A 293 -8.30 18.53 -21.37
C GLU A 293 -9.24 19.55 -20.71
N SER A 294 -8.83 20.81 -20.58
CA SER A 294 -9.57 21.85 -19.87
C SER A 294 -10.66 22.54 -20.68
N ASP A 295 -11.07 21.97 -21.82
CA ASP A 295 -12.04 22.58 -22.70
C ASP A 295 -13.47 22.27 -22.25
N TYR A 296 -14.32 23.30 -22.25
CA TYR A 296 -15.74 23.14 -21.92
C TYR A 296 -16.48 22.45 -23.06
N VAL A 297 -17.23 21.41 -22.72
CA VAL A 297 -18.04 20.65 -23.67
C VAL A 297 -19.49 21.11 -23.56
N GLU A 298 -20.04 21.60 -24.67
CA GLU A 298 -21.46 21.93 -24.75
C GLU A 298 -22.29 20.65 -24.91
N ILE A 299 -23.25 20.48 -24.01
CA ILE A 299 -24.15 19.33 -24.00
C ILE A 299 -25.49 19.77 -24.57
N SER A 300 -25.97 19.04 -25.56
CA SER A 300 -27.24 19.34 -26.22
C SER A 300 -27.94 18.07 -26.69
N SER A 301 -29.27 18.10 -26.72
CA SER A 301 -30.08 16.95 -27.14
C SER A 301 -29.77 16.47 -28.58
N MET A 302 -29.23 17.32 -29.46
CA MET A 302 -29.00 16.98 -30.87
C MET A 302 -27.57 16.54 -31.19
N HIS A 303 -26.57 17.12 -30.54
CA HIS A 303 -25.15 16.89 -30.89
C HIS A 303 -24.42 16.02 -29.86
N ASN A 304 -24.67 16.22 -28.57
CA ASN A 304 -23.99 15.47 -27.52
C ASN A 304 -24.85 15.46 -26.25
N PRO A 305 -25.79 14.51 -26.12
CA PRO A 305 -26.66 14.43 -24.96
C PRO A 305 -26.04 13.61 -23.82
N PHE A 306 -24.75 13.27 -23.86
CA PHE A 306 -24.15 12.36 -22.88
C PHE A 306 -23.45 13.15 -21.76
N LEU A 307 -23.70 12.74 -20.52
CA LEU A 307 -23.05 13.30 -19.34
C LEU A 307 -22.26 12.19 -18.65
N LEU A 308 -21.00 12.50 -18.32
CA LEU A 308 -20.10 11.59 -17.63
C LEU A 308 -20.03 11.95 -16.14
N SER A 309 -20.04 10.93 -15.29
CA SER A 309 -19.81 11.04 -13.86
C SER A 309 -18.46 11.72 -13.58
N GLY A 310 -18.43 12.61 -12.59
CA GLY A 310 -17.21 13.34 -12.22
C GLY A 310 -17.01 14.67 -12.97
N SER A 311 -17.69 14.89 -14.10
CA SER A 311 -17.68 16.19 -14.78
C SER A 311 -18.33 17.26 -13.92
N LYS A 312 -17.87 18.51 -14.06
CA LYS A 312 -18.40 19.65 -13.31
C LYS A 312 -19.19 20.57 -14.22
N VAL A 313 -20.34 21.05 -13.77
CA VAL A 313 -21.14 22.00 -14.55
C VAL A 313 -20.43 23.36 -14.56
N ALA A 314 -20.03 23.81 -15.75
CA ALA A 314 -19.35 25.07 -15.96
C ALA A 314 -20.36 26.22 -16.16
N ASP A 315 -21.43 25.98 -16.90
CA ASP A 315 -22.48 26.98 -17.16
C ASP A 315 -23.85 26.32 -17.44
N GLY A 316 -24.92 27.09 -17.24
CA GLY A 316 -26.29 26.69 -17.48
C GLY A 316 -26.92 25.77 -16.43
N TYR A 317 -28.06 25.18 -16.81
CA TYR A 317 -28.76 24.17 -16.01
C TYR A 317 -29.35 23.10 -16.91
N SER A 318 -29.51 21.89 -16.37
CA SER A 318 -30.05 20.75 -17.11
C SER A 318 -30.76 19.74 -16.21
N ARG A 319 -31.74 19.03 -16.78
CA ARG A 319 -32.24 17.76 -16.26
C ARG A 319 -31.54 16.60 -16.97
N MET A 320 -31.03 15.66 -16.18
CA MET A 320 -30.34 14.47 -16.65
C MET A 320 -31.10 13.21 -16.21
N LEU A 321 -31.21 12.23 -17.10
CA LEU A 321 -31.64 10.86 -16.77
C LEU A 321 -30.41 10.00 -16.44
N VAL A 322 -30.38 9.40 -15.27
CA VAL A 322 -29.28 8.50 -14.85
C VAL A 322 -29.38 7.17 -15.60
N ILE A 323 -28.31 6.75 -16.27
CA ILE A 323 -28.25 5.50 -17.05
C ILE A 323 -27.38 4.44 -16.39
N SER A 324 -26.24 4.82 -15.82
CA SER A 324 -25.39 3.90 -15.05
C SER A 324 -24.82 4.56 -13.80
N VAL A 325 -24.56 3.77 -12.77
CA VAL A 325 -24.13 4.23 -11.44
C VAL A 325 -22.92 3.45 -10.93
N GLY A 326 -22.13 4.09 -10.06
CA GLY A 326 -21.01 3.48 -9.35
C GLY A 326 -19.96 2.89 -10.28
N MET A 327 -19.61 1.62 -10.08
CA MET A 327 -18.59 0.90 -10.88
C MET A 327 -18.99 0.69 -12.35
N ASN A 328 -20.27 0.88 -12.69
CA ASN A 328 -20.75 0.80 -14.07
C ASN A 328 -20.70 2.15 -14.80
N THR A 329 -20.07 3.17 -14.21
CA THR A 329 -19.82 4.45 -14.90
C THR A 329 -18.44 4.44 -15.55
N ALA A 330 -18.24 5.27 -16.57
CA ALA A 330 -16.94 5.49 -17.19
C ALA A 330 -15.88 5.90 -16.15
N TRP A 331 -16.26 6.77 -15.21
CA TRP A 331 -15.41 7.18 -14.09
C TRP A 331 -15.11 6.03 -13.14
N GLY A 332 -16.12 5.23 -12.79
CA GLY A 332 -15.98 4.09 -11.90
C GLY A 332 -15.05 3.01 -12.48
N GLU A 333 -15.16 2.75 -13.77
CA GLU A 333 -14.26 1.82 -14.48
C GLU A 333 -12.82 2.35 -14.51
N MET A 334 -12.61 3.63 -14.83
CA MET A 334 -11.29 4.28 -14.79
C MET A 334 -10.69 4.26 -13.38
N MET A 335 -11.48 4.54 -12.34
CA MET A 335 -10.99 4.51 -10.96
C MET A 335 -10.63 3.09 -10.52
N SER A 336 -11.33 2.07 -11.05
CA SER A 336 -11.03 0.67 -10.76
C SER A 336 -9.67 0.23 -11.31
N SER A 337 -9.31 0.67 -12.53
CA SER A 337 -8.02 0.34 -13.14
C SER A 337 -6.87 1.07 -12.45
N ILE A 338 -7.08 2.31 -12.02
CA ILE A 338 -6.08 3.04 -11.22
C ILE A 338 -5.91 2.40 -9.84
N THR A 339 -7.00 1.97 -9.20
CA THR A 339 -6.94 1.35 -7.87
C THR A 339 -6.21 0.00 -7.88
N SER A 340 -6.29 -0.79 -8.97
CA SER A 340 -5.48 -1.99 -9.10
C SER A 340 -3.97 -1.72 -9.12
N ASP A 341 -3.54 -0.53 -9.55
CA ASP A 341 -2.14 -0.11 -9.61
C ASP A 341 -1.70 0.72 -8.38
N SER A 342 -2.59 0.95 -7.41
CA SER A 342 -2.44 1.92 -6.29
C SER A 342 -1.43 1.57 -5.19
N ASN A 343 -0.40 0.79 -5.48
CA ASN A 343 0.78 0.70 -4.60
C ASN A 343 1.81 1.80 -4.91
N GLU A 344 1.47 2.77 -5.76
CA GLU A 344 2.32 3.93 -6.04
C GLU A 344 2.30 4.91 -4.85
N GLN A 345 3.48 5.13 -4.28
CA GLN A 345 3.69 6.10 -3.22
C GLN A 345 3.44 7.50 -3.74
N THR A 346 2.92 8.40 -2.90
CA THR A 346 2.78 9.81 -3.31
C THR A 346 4.16 10.40 -3.65
N PRO A 347 4.26 11.35 -4.60
CA PRO A 347 5.54 11.93 -5.02
C PRO A 347 6.31 12.60 -3.87
N LEU A 348 5.60 13.01 -2.81
CA LEU A 348 6.21 13.50 -1.57
C LEU A 348 6.82 12.36 -0.74
N GLN A 349 6.09 11.26 -0.56
CA GLN A 349 6.57 10.07 0.15
C GLN A 349 7.81 9.48 -0.51
N GLU A 350 7.88 9.46 -1.85
CA GLU A 350 9.06 8.96 -2.56
C GLU A 350 10.31 9.81 -2.26
N ARG A 351 10.15 11.13 -2.23
CA ARG A 351 11.25 12.05 -1.88
C ARG A 351 11.68 11.89 -0.43
N LEU A 352 10.73 11.76 0.49
CA LEU A 352 11.02 11.52 1.92
C LEU A 352 11.72 10.17 2.11
N ASN A 353 11.26 9.11 1.46
CA ASN A 353 11.89 7.80 1.49
C ASN A 353 13.33 7.82 0.95
N THR A 354 13.59 8.63 -0.08
CA THR A 354 14.95 8.84 -0.61
C THR A 354 15.85 9.53 0.42
N LEU A 355 15.32 10.53 1.15
CA LEU A 355 16.03 11.23 2.22
C LEU A 355 16.29 10.29 3.40
N THR A 356 15.26 9.61 3.90
CA THR A 356 15.33 8.63 5.00
C THR A 356 16.32 7.50 4.67
N SER A 357 16.32 7.00 3.42
CA SER A 357 17.29 5.99 2.98
C SER A 357 18.73 6.52 2.98
N SER A 358 18.93 7.79 2.63
CA SER A 358 20.26 8.42 2.62
C SER A 358 20.79 8.62 4.04
N ILE A 359 19.93 9.10 4.95
CA ILE A 359 20.25 9.24 6.38
C ILE A 359 20.54 7.87 6.99
N GLY A 360 19.71 6.86 6.70
CA GLY A 360 19.91 5.49 7.16
C GLY A 360 21.24 4.89 6.73
N LYS A 361 21.69 5.14 5.50
CA LYS A 361 23.03 4.69 5.02
C LYS A 361 24.17 5.34 5.80
N VAL A 362 24.07 6.63 6.11
CA VAL A 362 25.08 7.35 6.89
C VAL A 362 25.06 6.84 8.34
N GLY A 363 23.89 6.70 8.96
CA GLY A 363 23.72 6.15 10.30
C GLY A 363 24.30 4.75 10.43
N LEU A 364 24.03 3.87 9.46
CA LEU A 364 24.58 2.53 9.42
C LEU A 364 26.11 2.52 9.26
N ALA A 365 26.67 3.42 8.44
CA ALA A 365 28.12 3.55 8.29
C ALA A 365 28.78 3.95 9.62
N VAL A 366 28.23 4.94 10.32
CA VAL A 366 28.73 5.38 11.63
C VAL A 366 28.60 4.28 12.68
N ALA A 367 27.44 3.62 12.77
CA ALA A 367 27.23 2.52 13.72
C ALA A 367 28.22 1.36 13.46
N SER A 368 28.47 1.01 12.20
CA SER A 368 29.44 -0.02 11.83
C SER A 368 30.89 0.36 12.19
N LEU A 369 31.25 1.64 12.04
CA LEU A 369 32.56 2.15 12.40
C LEU A 369 32.76 2.10 13.92
N VAL A 370 31.76 2.54 14.70
CA VAL A 370 31.79 2.49 16.17
C VAL A 370 31.90 1.05 16.66
N LEU A 371 31.09 0.13 16.11
CA LEU A 371 31.15 -1.29 16.43
C LEU A 371 32.54 -1.86 16.15
N ALA A 372 33.13 -1.56 14.99
CA ALA A 372 34.46 -2.03 14.64
C ALA A 372 35.53 -1.50 15.60
N VAL A 373 35.48 -0.21 15.96
CA VAL A 373 36.42 0.41 16.89
C VAL A 373 36.30 -0.21 18.29
N MET A 374 35.09 -0.38 18.81
CA MET A 374 34.87 -1.00 20.12
C MET A 374 35.35 -2.46 20.14
N LEU A 375 35.08 -3.21 19.08
CA LEU A 375 35.49 -4.61 18.98
C LEU A 375 37.02 -4.74 18.89
N ILE A 376 37.69 -3.86 18.13
CA ILE A 376 39.16 -3.81 18.08
C ILE A 376 39.76 -3.46 19.44
N ARG A 377 39.21 -2.46 20.15
CA ARG A 377 39.67 -2.07 21.49
C ARG A 377 39.53 -3.22 22.50
N TYR A 378 38.38 -3.90 22.46
CA TYR A 378 38.09 -5.06 23.28
C TYR A 378 39.13 -6.19 23.04
N PHE A 379 39.33 -6.61 21.79
CA PHE A 379 40.30 -7.68 21.46
C PHE A 379 41.78 -7.29 21.63
N THR A 380 42.10 -5.99 21.57
CA THR A 380 43.48 -5.49 21.80
C THR A 380 43.80 -5.43 23.30
N GLY A 381 42.81 -5.62 24.18
CA GLY A 381 43.00 -5.56 25.64
C GLY A 381 43.24 -4.15 26.16
N ASN A 382 42.76 -3.15 25.42
CA ASN A 382 42.92 -1.73 25.74
C ASN A 382 41.60 -1.11 26.24
N THR A 383 40.63 -1.95 26.59
CA THR A 383 39.39 -1.60 27.30
C THR A 383 39.59 -1.90 28.78
N GLU A 384 39.42 -0.88 29.61
CA GLU A 384 39.51 -0.95 31.06
C GLU A 384 38.09 -0.79 31.62
N ASP A 385 37.68 -1.68 32.51
CA ASP A 385 36.40 -1.62 33.23
C ASP A 385 36.36 -0.41 34.19
N GLU A 386 35.22 -0.08 34.80
CA GLU A 386 35.06 1.01 35.79
C GLU A 386 36.08 0.93 36.95
N ASN A 387 36.63 -0.26 37.19
CA ASN A 387 37.63 -0.54 38.22
C ASN A 387 39.10 -0.50 37.72
N GLY A 388 39.35 -0.08 36.47
CA GLY A 388 40.70 0.05 35.90
C GLY A 388 41.39 -1.27 35.53
N VAL A 389 40.63 -2.38 35.47
CA VAL A 389 41.13 -3.71 35.12
C VAL A 389 40.84 -3.99 33.64
N ARG A 390 41.79 -4.61 32.92
CA ARG A 390 41.62 -4.97 31.51
C ARG A 390 40.51 -6.00 31.35
N GLU A 391 39.47 -5.66 30.58
CA GLU A 391 38.33 -6.55 30.32
C GLU A 391 38.72 -7.83 29.55
N PHE A 392 39.85 -7.83 28.84
CA PHE A 392 40.35 -9.00 28.12
C PHE A 392 41.73 -9.39 28.65
N ASN A 393 41.74 -10.26 29.67
CA ASN A 393 42.94 -10.95 30.12
C ASN A 393 42.91 -12.36 29.54
N GLY A 394 43.80 -12.65 28.58
CA GLY A 394 43.84 -13.90 27.80
C GLY A 394 44.21 -15.18 28.58
N THR A 395 43.89 -15.26 29.86
CA THR A 395 44.13 -16.40 30.76
C THR A 395 42.99 -16.42 31.77
N ASP A 396 42.10 -17.40 31.62
CA ASP A 396 40.89 -17.69 32.41
C ASP A 396 39.81 -16.60 32.46
N GLN A 397 39.08 -16.44 31.35
CA GLN A 397 37.76 -15.81 31.36
C GLN A 397 36.71 -16.83 30.93
N ASP A 398 35.59 -16.86 31.67
CA ASP A 398 34.44 -17.67 31.30
C ASP A 398 33.93 -17.20 29.93
N LEU A 399 33.55 -18.15 29.07
CA LEU A 399 32.99 -17.82 27.76
C LEU A 399 31.76 -16.91 27.87
N ASN A 400 31.05 -16.94 29.01
CA ASN A 400 29.90 -16.09 29.27
C ASN A 400 30.29 -14.62 29.38
N ASP A 401 31.37 -14.28 30.10
CA ASP A 401 31.84 -12.90 30.27
C ASP A 401 32.21 -12.25 28.93
N ILE A 402 32.90 -13.01 28.07
CA ILE A 402 33.28 -12.55 26.74
C ILE A 402 32.05 -12.26 25.88
N PHE A 403 31.06 -13.15 25.93
CA PHE A 403 29.82 -12.95 25.19
C PHE A 403 29.03 -11.73 25.71
N ASN A 404 29.02 -11.48 27.02
CA ASN A 404 28.33 -10.33 27.61
C ASN A 404 28.94 -8.99 27.20
N SER A 405 30.27 -8.87 27.25
CA SER A 405 30.95 -7.66 26.76
C SER A 405 30.67 -7.42 25.28
N VAL A 406 30.66 -8.48 24.46
CA VAL A 406 30.32 -8.38 23.03
C VAL A 406 28.86 -7.97 22.82
N LEU A 407 27.92 -8.49 23.60
CA LEU A 407 26.51 -8.10 23.54
C LEU A 407 26.30 -6.63 23.91
N ARG A 408 27.01 -6.11 24.92
CA ARG A 408 26.99 -4.68 25.27
C ARG A 408 27.45 -3.81 24.09
N ILE A 409 28.55 -4.21 23.43
CA ILE A 409 29.06 -3.51 22.24
C ILE A 409 28.05 -3.55 21.09
N ILE A 410 27.41 -4.71 20.86
CA ILE A 410 26.38 -4.86 19.82
C ILE A 410 25.14 -4.00 20.15
N SER A 411 24.68 -4.02 21.40
CA SER A 411 23.55 -3.21 21.85
C SER A 411 23.81 -1.72 21.68
N ALA A 412 25.01 -1.24 22.00
CA ALA A 412 25.40 0.15 21.77
C ALA A 412 25.43 0.53 20.28
N ALA A 413 25.82 -0.39 19.38
CA ALA A 413 25.74 -0.15 17.95
C ALA A 413 24.29 -0.10 17.46
N VAL A 414 23.41 -0.96 17.98
CA VAL A 414 21.98 -0.97 17.65
C VAL A 414 21.29 0.30 18.11
N THR A 415 21.58 0.80 19.31
CA THR A 415 21.00 2.07 19.80
C THR A 415 21.37 3.25 18.90
N ILE A 416 22.60 3.28 18.36
CA ILE A 416 23.01 4.30 17.38
C ILE A 416 22.18 4.20 16.09
N VAL A 417 21.94 2.99 15.58
CA VAL A 417 21.11 2.78 14.38
C VAL A 417 19.69 3.26 14.60
N VAL A 418 19.09 2.92 15.74
CA VAL A 418 17.71 3.32 16.09
C VAL A 418 17.58 4.83 16.25
N VAL A 419 18.56 5.50 16.86
CA VAL A 419 18.56 6.97 16.98
C VAL A 419 18.81 7.64 15.63
N ALA A 420 19.54 7.00 14.71
CA ALA A 420 19.89 7.58 13.42
C ALA A 420 18.78 7.46 12.35
N ILE A 421 17.88 6.47 12.45
CA ILE A 421 16.79 6.27 11.49
C ILE A 421 15.53 6.96 12.02
N PRO A 422 15.07 8.07 11.39
CA PRO A 422 13.85 8.72 11.81
C PRO A 422 12.64 7.93 11.29
N GLU A 423 11.99 7.16 12.16
CA GLU A 423 10.84 6.30 11.82
C GLU A 423 9.50 7.05 11.62
N GLY A 424 9.51 8.38 11.61
CA GLY A 424 8.29 9.19 11.53
C GLY A 424 8.37 10.41 10.61
N LEU A 425 9.23 10.35 9.58
CA LEU A 425 9.52 11.47 8.68
C LEU A 425 8.77 11.38 7.35
#